data_AF-A0A0M8WMF3-F1
#
_entry.id   AF-A0A0M8WMF3-F1
#
_cell.length_a   1.000
_cell.length_b   1.000
_cell.length_c   1.000
_cell.angle_alpha   90.00
_cell.angle_beta   90.00
_cell.angle_gamma   90.00
#
_symmetry.space_group_name_H-M   'P 1'
#
loop_
_entity.id
_entity.type
_entity.pdbx_description
1 polymer ?
#
loop_
_entity_poly.entity_id
_entity_poly.type
_entity_poly.pdbx_seq_one_letter_code
_entity_poly.pdbx_strand_id
1 'polypeptide(L)'
;MSRSTNPLDDHSEDQRKRLRRWTCGLALVESVAVLLAVYHGFEPPAVLVFLPLVVALPLAWVSVNLWTADTVHRKAPPPVMPRRRAVLGLAAAMVIAFAAVAWIFTAEVAAAQRPADAPAWAAQVQRLQDERLAKLDLIDHGRPGADEDPEVVRLQRQLDDEQKEYREAKRNELCEQDGTCGTGVRGEGREYHAKVAYRVQVEQRITELTAQLAAAKQLARGRVDQSTTAAQDARTKLTEIDGQLERLRGNPPRTRDRSSAVIEVSKDRPAAVILFWTAALVAFLLVDVLGLRLVAWHVYRNGAPTGLLDARIAQQAAIDARRESGAKPYPRDGGLT
;
A
#
# COMPACT_ATOMS: atom_id res chain seq x y z
N MET A 1 -40.09 -45.17 -47.36
CA MET A 1 -38.68 -45.50 -47.02
C MET A 1 -38.47 -45.19 -45.54
N SER A 2 -38.56 -46.21 -44.68
CA SER A 2 -38.26 -46.06 -43.25
C SER A 2 -36.75 -46.25 -43.08
N ARG A 3 -36.01 -45.20 -42.66
CA ARG A 3 -34.60 -45.35 -42.29
C ARG A 3 -34.58 -46.20 -41.02
N SER A 4 -34.19 -47.46 -41.17
CA SER A 4 -33.79 -48.31 -40.05
C SER A 4 -32.56 -47.66 -39.40
N THR A 5 -32.76 -46.86 -38.36
CA THR A 5 -31.66 -46.41 -37.50
C THR A 5 -31.10 -47.64 -36.81
N ASN A 6 -29.80 -47.89 -36.98
CA ASN A 6 -29.16 -48.98 -36.26
C ASN A 6 -29.22 -48.64 -34.77
N PRO A 7 -29.75 -49.52 -33.89
CA PRO A 7 -29.81 -49.26 -32.45
C PRO A 7 -28.43 -49.05 -31.80
N LEU A 8 -27.36 -49.43 -32.50
CA LEU A 8 -25.97 -49.13 -32.13
C LEU A 8 -25.63 -47.64 -32.25
N ASP A 9 -26.25 -46.91 -33.20
CA ASP A 9 -25.99 -45.49 -33.42
C ASP A 9 -26.65 -44.63 -32.32
N ASP A 10 -27.86 -44.98 -31.88
CA ASP A 10 -28.60 -44.24 -30.84
C ASP A 10 -27.87 -44.26 -29.48
N HIS A 11 -27.31 -45.41 -29.09
CA HIS A 11 -26.50 -45.51 -27.87
C HIS A 11 -25.22 -44.67 -27.90
N SER A 12 -24.63 -44.49 -29.09
CA SER A 12 -23.42 -43.67 -29.25
C SER A 12 -23.73 -42.17 -29.04
N GLU A 13 -24.90 -41.72 -29.48
CA GLU A 13 -25.32 -40.31 -29.34
C GLU A 13 -25.61 -39.94 -27.89
N ASP A 14 -26.26 -40.82 -27.13
CA ASP A 14 -26.54 -40.60 -25.72
C ASP A 14 -25.27 -40.58 -24.87
N GLN A 15 -24.32 -41.47 -25.15
CA GLN A 15 -23.00 -41.45 -24.52
C GLN A 15 -22.27 -40.14 -24.81
N ARG A 16 -22.31 -39.65 -26.06
CA ARG A 16 -21.70 -38.36 -26.44
C ARG A 16 -22.36 -37.18 -25.71
N LYS A 17 -23.70 -37.15 -25.61
CA LYS A 17 -24.44 -36.12 -24.86
C LYS A 17 -24.11 -36.14 -23.37
N ARG A 18 -23.97 -37.33 -22.77
CA ARG A 18 -23.54 -37.47 -21.37
C ARG A 18 -22.10 -36.99 -21.17
N LEU A 19 -21.18 -37.42 -22.04
CA LEU A 19 -19.78 -37.00 -21.99
C LEU A 19 -19.65 -35.48 -22.06
N ARG A 20 -20.34 -34.83 -23.00
CA ARG A 20 -20.36 -33.36 -23.14
C ARG A 20 -20.87 -32.65 -21.87
N ARG A 21 -21.94 -33.16 -21.25
CA ARG A 21 -22.48 -32.57 -20.00
C ARG A 21 -21.47 -32.65 -18.86
N TRP A 22 -20.85 -33.81 -18.66
CA TRP A 22 -19.86 -33.99 -17.60
C TRP A 22 -18.56 -33.22 -17.86
N THR A 23 -18.08 -33.15 -19.11
CA THR A 23 -16.88 -32.36 -19.44
C THR A 23 -17.13 -30.85 -19.31
N CYS A 24 -18.34 -30.36 -19.58
CA CYS A 24 -18.73 -28.99 -19.25
C CYS A 24 -18.75 -28.75 -17.74
N GLY A 25 -19.31 -29.68 -16.95
CA GLY A 25 -19.30 -29.59 -15.49
C GLY A 25 -17.88 -29.50 -14.92
N LEU A 26 -16.98 -30.36 -15.39
CA LEU A 26 -15.55 -30.31 -15.03
C LEU A 26 -14.91 -28.97 -15.43
N ALA A 27 -15.20 -28.48 -16.65
CA ALA A 27 -14.68 -27.19 -17.11
C ALA A 27 -15.06 -26.04 -16.18
N LEU A 28 -16.31 -26.03 -15.70
CA LEU A 28 -16.80 -25.01 -14.78
C LEU A 28 -16.09 -25.09 -13.43
N VAL A 29 -15.92 -26.29 -12.88
CA VAL A 29 -15.21 -26.49 -11.61
C VAL A 29 -13.75 -26.03 -11.72
N GLU A 30 -13.05 -26.42 -12.77
CA GLU A 30 -11.66 -26.01 -13.03
C GLU A 30 -11.57 -24.48 -13.21
N SER A 31 -12.52 -23.89 -13.92
CA SER A 31 -12.59 -22.43 -14.12
C SER A 31 -12.79 -21.68 -12.81
N VAL A 32 -13.68 -22.17 -11.93
CA VAL A 32 -13.89 -21.60 -10.60
C VAL A 32 -12.62 -21.72 -9.75
N ALA A 33 -11.91 -22.85 -9.80
CA ALA A 33 -10.65 -23.03 -9.09
C ALA A 33 -9.57 -22.06 -9.56
N VAL A 34 -9.41 -21.87 -10.88
CA VAL A 34 -8.50 -20.87 -11.45
C VAL A 34 -8.88 -19.46 -10.99
N LEU A 35 -10.18 -19.14 -11.03
CA LEU A 35 -10.68 -17.82 -10.62
C LEU A 35 -10.39 -17.53 -9.15
N LEU A 36 -10.66 -18.50 -8.26
CA LEU A 36 -10.38 -18.36 -6.83
C LEU A 36 -8.88 -18.21 -6.57
N ALA A 37 -8.04 -19.00 -7.26
CA ALA A 37 -6.59 -18.88 -7.15
C ALA A 37 -6.12 -17.48 -7.58
N VAL A 38 -6.61 -16.97 -8.71
CA VAL A 38 -6.30 -15.62 -9.18
C VAL A 38 -6.80 -14.56 -8.20
N TYR A 39 -8.03 -14.69 -7.70
CA TYR A 39 -8.61 -13.74 -6.75
C TYR A 39 -7.82 -13.64 -5.44
N HIS A 40 -7.36 -14.77 -4.91
CA HIS A 40 -6.59 -14.78 -3.68
C HIS A 40 -5.10 -14.45 -3.89
N GLY A 41 -4.53 -14.76 -5.05
CA GLY A 41 -3.14 -14.44 -5.39
C GLY A 41 -2.93 -12.98 -5.85
N PHE A 42 -3.95 -12.39 -6.47
CA PHE A 42 -3.94 -11.05 -7.02
C PHE A 42 -5.12 -10.27 -6.45
N GLU A 43 -4.84 -9.33 -5.55
CA GLU A 43 -5.82 -8.50 -4.84
C GLU A 43 -6.97 -7.96 -5.73
N PRO A 44 -8.16 -7.67 -5.15
CA PRO A 44 -9.37 -7.31 -5.86
C PRO A 44 -9.27 -6.21 -6.95
N PRO A 45 -8.50 -5.10 -6.78
CA PRO A 45 -8.38 -4.11 -7.86
C PRO A 45 -7.66 -4.65 -9.10
N ALA A 46 -6.76 -5.63 -8.95
CA ALA A 46 -6.11 -6.29 -10.08
C ALA A 46 -7.08 -7.23 -10.82
N VAL A 47 -8.03 -7.86 -10.11
CA VAL A 47 -9.03 -8.75 -10.72
C VAL A 47 -9.90 -8.03 -11.75
N LEU A 48 -10.19 -6.73 -11.56
CA LEU A 48 -10.91 -5.92 -12.53
C LEU A 48 -10.14 -5.76 -13.85
N VAL A 49 -8.81 -5.64 -13.79
CA VAL A 49 -7.94 -5.60 -14.97
C VAL A 49 -7.94 -6.96 -15.68
N PHE A 50 -8.03 -8.06 -14.92
CA PHE A 50 -8.08 -9.43 -15.46
C PHE A 50 -9.49 -9.92 -15.78
N LEU A 51 -10.55 -9.11 -15.61
CA LEU A 51 -11.94 -9.51 -15.87
C LEU A 51 -12.14 -10.13 -17.28
N PRO A 52 -11.57 -9.58 -18.37
CA PRO A 52 -11.69 -10.20 -19.70
C PRO A 52 -11.05 -11.59 -19.74
N LEU A 53 -9.90 -11.77 -19.06
CA LEU A 53 -9.23 -13.06 -18.97
C LEU A 53 -10.05 -14.06 -18.14
N VAL A 54 -10.64 -13.59 -17.04
CA VAL A 54 -11.55 -14.36 -16.17
C VAL A 54 -12.78 -14.86 -16.91
N VAL A 55 -13.30 -14.10 -17.89
CA VAL A 55 -14.46 -14.54 -18.71
C VAL A 55 -14.03 -15.36 -19.92
N ALA A 56 -12.95 -14.97 -20.59
CA ALA A 56 -12.48 -15.65 -21.79
C ALA A 56 -11.92 -17.04 -21.50
N LEU A 57 -11.24 -17.23 -20.37
CA LEU A 57 -10.59 -18.49 -20.03
C LEU A 57 -11.61 -19.64 -19.78
N PRO A 58 -12.70 -19.46 -19.02
CA PRO A 58 -13.78 -20.46 -18.92
C PRO A 58 -14.43 -20.79 -20.26
N LEU A 59 -14.67 -19.79 -21.12
CA LEU A 59 -15.26 -20.01 -22.44
C LEU A 59 -14.32 -20.83 -23.35
N ALA A 60 -13.02 -20.52 -23.33
CA ALA A 60 -12.00 -21.29 -24.02
C ALA A 60 -11.93 -22.73 -23.45
N TRP A 61 -12.03 -22.88 -22.13
CA TRP A 61 -12.00 -24.18 -21.45
C TRP A 61 -13.18 -25.06 -21.85
N VAL A 62 -14.40 -24.51 -21.82
CA VAL A 62 -15.61 -25.20 -22.25
C VAL A 62 -15.51 -25.61 -23.73
N SER A 63 -15.04 -24.70 -24.59
CA SER A 63 -14.88 -24.97 -26.03
C SER A 63 -13.90 -26.12 -26.30
N VAL A 64 -12.75 -26.12 -25.61
CA VAL A 64 -11.75 -27.19 -25.73
C VAL A 64 -12.25 -28.51 -25.13
N ASN A 65 -13.05 -28.46 -24.07
CA ASN A 65 -13.62 -29.66 -23.44
C ASN A 65 -14.74 -30.30 -24.27
N LEU A 66 -15.56 -29.49 -24.95
CA LEU A 66 -16.54 -29.97 -25.92
C LEU A 66 -15.86 -30.63 -27.13
N TRP A 67 -14.80 -29.99 -27.65
CA TRP A 67 -13.99 -30.57 -28.72
C TRP A 67 -13.27 -31.86 -28.29
N THR A 68 -12.80 -31.92 -27.05
CA THR A 68 -12.17 -33.12 -26.48
C THR A 68 -13.17 -34.26 -26.35
N ALA A 69 -14.40 -34.00 -25.90
CA ALA A 69 -15.45 -35.01 -25.83
C ALA A 69 -15.75 -35.62 -27.22
N ASP A 70 -15.81 -34.77 -28.26
CA ASP A 70 -16.06 -35.21 -29.63
C ASP A 70 -14.91 -36.04 -30.24
N THR A 71 -13.67 -35.74 -29.87
CA THR A 71 -12.49 -36.45 -30.38
C THR A 71 -12.24 -37.76 -29.64
N VAL A 72 -12.48 -37.81 -28.32
CA VAL A 72 -12.35 -39.02 -27.50
C VAL A 72 -13.37 -40.08 -27.90
N HIS A 73 -14.60 -39.70 -28.21
CA HIS A 73 -15.63 -40.64 -28.65
C HIS A 73 -15.25 -41.41 -29.93
N ARG A 74 -14.40 -40.84 -30.78
CA ARG A 74 -13.98 -41.45 -32.06
C ARG A 74 -12.80 -42.43 -31.94
N LYS A 75 -12.13 -42.52 -30.80
CA LYS A 75 -10.91 -43.34 -30.64
C LYS A 75 -11.11 -44.45 -29.61
N ALA A 76 -10.59 -45.65 -29.92
CA ALA A 76 -10.60 -46.78 -29.00
C ALA A 76 -9.75 -46.48 -27.73
N PRO A 77 -10.14 -46.99 -26.55
CA PRO A 77 -9.46 -46.73 -25.28
C PRO A 77 -8.04 -47.36 -25.21
N PRO A 78 -7.09 -46.78 -24.44
CA PRO A 78 -7.26 -45.60 -23.59
C PRO A 78 -7.04 -44.27 -24.35
N PRO A 79 -7.88 -43.26 -24.10
CA PRO A 79 -7.74 -41.97 -24.77
C PRO A 79 -6.50 -41.22 -24.25
N VAL A 80 -5.55 -40.95 -25.15
CA VAL A 80 -4.46 -40.00 -24.90
C VAL A 80 -5.05 -38.57 -24.89
N MET A 81 -4.65 -37.74 -23.92
CA MET A 81 -5.12 -36.37 -23.79
C MET A 81 -4.84 -35.58 -25.08
N PRO A 82 -5.84 -34.91 -25.70
CA PRO A 82 -5.59 -34.14 -26.90
C PRO A 82 -4.61 -32.98 -26.65
N ARG A 83 -3.65 -32.78 -27.56
CA ARG A 83 -2.59 -31.76 -27.44
C ARG A 83 -3.13 -30.36 -27.10
N ARG A 84 -4.25 -29.94 -27.70
CA ARG A 84 -4.87 -28.62 -27.44
C ARG A 84 -5.33 -28.46 -25.99
N ARG A 85 -5.89 -29.52 -25.39
CA ARG A 85 -6.29 -29.52 -23.98
C ARG A 85 -5.06 -29.51 -23.07
N ALA A 86 -4.02 -30.28 -23.40
CA ALA A 86 -2.79 -30.30 -22.62
C ALA A 86 -2.10 -28.91 -22.59
N VAL A 87 -2.06 -28.20 -23.72
CA VAL A 87 -1.51 -26.83 -23.79
C VAL A 87 -2.33 -25.85 -22.94
N LEU A 88 -3.66 -25.92 -23.03
CA LEU A 88 -4.53 -25.06 -22.23
C LEU A 88 -4.42 -25.38 -20.73
N GLY A 89 -4.40 -26.67 -20.38
CA GLY A 89 -4.12 -27.21 -19.04
C GLY A 89 -2.83 -26.63 -18.46
N LEU A 90 -1.74 -26.69 -19.23
CA LEU A 90 -0.44 -26.12 -18.84
C LEU A 90 -0.51 -24.61 -18.63
N ALA A 91 -1.21 -23.87 -19.50
CA ALA A 91 -1.35 -22.43 -19.35
C ALA A 91 -2.09 -22.04 -18.05
N ALA A 92 -3.20 -22.72 -17.71
CA ALA A 92 -3.86 -22.48 -16.43
C ALA A 92 -3.00 -22.93 -15.24
N ALA A 93 -2.28 -24.05 -15.37
CA ALA A 93 -1.35 -24.51 -14.34
C ALA A 93 -0.28 -23.45 -14.03
N MET A 94 0.25 -22.77 -15.06
CA MET A 94 1.21 -21.67 -14.88
C MET A 94 0.59 -20.48 -14.15
N VAL A 95 -0.65 -20.10 -14.50
CA VAL A 95 -1.38 -19.00 -13.84
C VAL A 95 -1.65 -19.32 -12.37
N ILE A 96 -2.14 -20.53 -12.08
CA ILE A 96 -2.40 -20.98 -10.70
C ILE A 96 -1.09 -21.06 -9.92
N ALA A 97 -0.03 -21.63 -10.50
CA ALA A 97 1.25 -21.74 -9.83
C ALA A 97 1.83 -20.36 -9.48
N PHE A 98 1.72 -19.39 -10.39
CA PHE A 98 2.11 -18.01 -10.10
C PHE A 98 1.26 -17.39 -8.99
N ALA A 99 -0.07 -17.55 -9.05
CA ALA A 99 -0.98 -17.06 -8.02
C ALA A 99 -0.71 -17.69 -6.65
N ALA A 100 -0.40 -18.99 -6.62
CA ALA A 100 -0.04 -19.72 -5.40
C ALA A 100 1.26 -19.21 -4.80
N VAL A 101 2.28 -18.92 -5.61
CA VAL A 101 3.52 -18.27 -5.14
C VAL A 101 3.19 -16.89 -4.54
N ALA A 102 2.42 -16.07 -5.24
CA ALA A 102 2.03 -14.75 -4.75
C ALA A 102 1.22 -14.80 -3.45
N TRP A 103 0.49 -15.90 -3.21
CA TRP A 103 -0.28 -16.11 -1.98
C TRP A 103 0.57 -16.68 -0.83
N ILE A 104 1.38 -17.71 -1.08
CA ILE A 104 2.23 -18.34 -0.06
C ILE A 104 3.27 -17.36 0.47
N PHE A 105 3.86 -16.55 -0.41
CA PHE A 105 4.85 -15.54 -0.05
C PHE A 105 4.22 -14.15 0.19
N THR A 106 2.95 -14.08 0.63
CA THR A 106 2.25 -12.80 0.79
C THR A 106 3.00 -11.85 1.72
N ALA A 107 3.62 -12.34 2.80
CA ALA A 107 4.36 -11.49 3.74
C ALA A 107 5.61 -10.87 3.10
N GLU A 108 6.37 -11.67 2.36
CA GLU A 108 7.58 -11.24 1.65
C GLU A 108 7.25 -10.33 0.46
N VAL A 109 6.18 -10.64 -0.27
CA VAL A 109 5.67 -9.79 -1.34
C VAL A 109 5.23 -8.44 -0.77
N ALA A 110 4.49 -8.42 0.34
CA ALA A 110 4.10 -7.20 1.02
C ALA A 110 5.32 -6.40 1.52
N ALA A 111 6.37 -7.08 1.99
CA ALA A 111 7.62 -6.44 2.37
C ALA A 111 8.35 -5.83 1.16
N ALA A 112 8.42 -6.54 0.04
CA ALA A 112 9.06 -6.07 -1.20
C ALA A 112 8.26 -4.97 -1.93
N GLN A 113 6.95 -4.86 -1.66
CA GLN A 113 6.10 -3.76 -2.10
C GLN A 113 6.36 -2.46 -1.34
N ARG A 114 6.86 -2.54 -0.11
CA ARG A 114 7.23 -1.33 0.65
C ARG A 114 8.34 -0.61 -0.11
N PRO A 115 8.18 0.70 -0.37
CA PRO A 115 9.24 1.46 -0.99
C PRO A 115 10.49 1.39 -0.10
N ALA A 116 11.64 1.05 -0.67
CA ALA A 116 12.91 1.04 0.07
C ALA A 116 13.18 2.40 0.73
N ASP A 117 12.71 3.47 0.09
CA ASP A 117 12.88 4.85 0.52
C ASP A 117 11.78 5.33 1.48
N ALA A 118 10.76 4.51 1.79
CA ALA A 118 9.67 4.90 2.69
C ALA A 118 10.15 5.38 4.09
N PRO A 119 11.07 4.68 4.79
CA PRO A 119 11.56 5.17 6.07
C PRO A 119 12.39 6.45 5.93
N ALA A 120 13.19 6.58 4.87
CA ALA A 120 13.97 7.79 4.61
C ALA A 120 13.06 8.99 4.29
N TRP A 121 12.03 8.78 3.48
CA TRP A 121 10.99 9.77 3.18
C TRP A 121 10.24 10.19 4.44
N ALA A 122 9.82 9.24 5.28
CA ALA A 122 9.12 9.54 6.53
C ALA A 122 10.00 10.35 7.50
N ALA A 123 11.28 9.98 7.63
CA ALA A 123 12.25 10.72 8.43
C ALA A 123 12.48 12.14 7.89
N GLN A 124 12.51 12.32 6.57
CA GLN A 124 12.65 13.63 5.94
C GLN A 124 11.42 14.51 6.18
N VAL A 125 10.21 13.97 6.02
CA VAL A 125 8.96 14.68 6.33
C VAL A 125 8.93 15.11 7.79
N GLN A 126 9.28 14.22 8.72
CA GLN A 126 9.31 14.53 10.15
C GLN A 126 10.32 15.64 10.45
N ARG A 127 11.55 15.55 9.92
CA ARG A 127 12.58 16.58 10.10
C ARG A 127 12.08 17.96 9.65
N LEU A 128 11.46 18.04 8.47
CA LEU A 128 10.91 19.29 7.96
C LEU A 128 9.74 19.81 8.81
N GLN A 129 8.92 18.93 9.38
CA GLN A 129 7.87 19.33 10.32
C GLN A 129 8.44 19.88 11.62
N ASP A 130 9.47 19.25 12.17
CA ASP A 130 10.14 19.71 13.38
C ASP A 130 10.82 21.07 13.15
N GLU A 131 11.51 21.24 12.01
CA GLU A 131 12.08 22.53 11.60
C GLU A 131 10.99 23.61 11.42
N ARG A 132 9.86 23.26 10.81
CA ARG A 132 8.71 24.17 10.66
C ARG A 132 8.18 24.64 12.01
N LEU A 133 8.00 23.73 12.98
CA LEU A 133 7.54 24.07 14.33
C LEU A 133 8.53 25.00 15.04
N ALA A 134 9.83 24.71 14.95
CA ALA A 134 10.86 25.57 15.54
C ALA A 134 10.88 26.99 14.93
N LYS A 135 10.54 27.15 13.64
CA LYS A 135 10.45 28.47 13.00
C LYS A 135 9.17 29.22 13.37
N LEU A 136 8.06 28.53 13.56
CA LEU A 136 6.81 29.14 14.05
C LEU A 136 6.98 29.65 15.47
N ASP A 137 7.62 28.87 16.34
CA ASP A 137 7.95 29.26 17.71
C ASP A 137 8.72 30.60 17.76
N LEU A 138 9.67 30.77 16.85
CA LEU A 138 10.50 31.96 16.69
C LEU A 138 9.70 33.20 16.21
N ILE A 139 8.58 33.00 15.51
CA ILE A 139 7.72 34.07 15.01
C ILE A 139 6.68 34.46 16.06
N ASP A 140 6.09 33.47 16.73
CA ASP A 140 4.98 33.67 17.67
C ASP A 140 5.44 34.30 18.99
N HIS A 141 6.64 33.95 19.48
CA HIS A 141 7.20 34.50 20.72
C HIS A 141 7.89 35.86 20.53
N GLY A 142 7.27 36.76 19.77
CA GLY A 142 7.79 38.11 19.53
C GLY A 142 8.37 38.74 20.79
N ARG A 143 9.64 39.20 20.72
CA ARG A 143 10.31 39.77 21.89
C ARG A 143 9.66 41.09 22.31
N PRO A 144 9.65 41.40 23.62
CA PRO A 144 9.15 42.67 24.15
C PRO A 144 9.82 43.87 23.48
N GLY A 145 9.09 44.98 23.43
CA GLY A 145 9.59 46.22 22.84
C GLY A 145 10.83 46.76 23.56
N ALA A 146 11.61 47.64 22.91
CA ALA A 146 12.83 48.17 23.50
C ALA A 146 12.60 48.92 24.83
N ASP A 147 11.42 49.52 25.01
CA ASP A 147 11.04 50.21 26.24
C ASP A 147 10.54 49.27 27.36
N GLU A 148 10.24 48.01 27.02
CA GLU A 148 9.84 46.96 27.96
C GLU A 148 11.06 46.12 28.43
N ASP A 149 12.26 46.43 27.92
CA ASP A 149 13.48 45.77 28.37
C ASP A 149 13.69 46.00 29.88
N PRO A 150 13.92 44.95 30.68
CA PRO A 150 14.02 45.07 32.14
C PRO A 150 15.06 46.09 32.61
N GLU A 151 16.15 46.25 31.87
CA GLU A 151 17.21 47.19 32.22
C GLU A 151 16.82 48.63 31.91
N VAL A 152 16.12 48.86 30.79
CA VAL A 152 15.56 50.17 30.44
C VAL A 152 14.54 50.61 31.50
N VAL A 153 13.64 49.71 31.91
CA VAL A 153 12.64 49.99 32.96
C VAL A 153 13.33 50.28 34.30
N ARG A 154 14.36 49.51 34.65
CA ARG A 154 15.14 49.71 35.89
C ARG A 154 15.82 51.07 35.92
N LEU A 155 16.53 51.43 34.84
CA LEU A 155 17.25 52.71 34.72
C LEU A 155 16.30 53.91 34.67
N GLN A 156 15.14 53.76 34.00
CA GLN A 156 14.12 54.83 33.98
C GLN A 156 13.62 55.13 35.40
N ARG A 157 13.33 54.11 36.21
CA ARG A 157 12.91 54.31 37.60
C ARG A 157 13.98 55.00 38.44
N GLN A 158 15.24 54.59 38.30
CA GLN A 158 16.36 55.24 39.00
C GLN A 158 16.51 56.70 38.61
N LEU A 159 16.36 57.01 37.32
CA LEU A 159 16.38 58.39 36.83
C LEU A 159 15.23 59.21 37.42
N ASP A 160 14.01 58.66 37.46
CA ASP A 160 12.84 59.33 38.02
C ASP A 160 13.02 59.62 39.53
N ASP A 161 13.62 58.69 40.28
CA ASP A 161 13.93 58.85 41.71
C ASP A 161 15.00 59.95 41.94
N GLU A 162 16.09 59.95 41.19
CA GLU A 162 17.14 60.98 41.30
C GLU A 162 16.61 62.37 40.86
N GLN A 163 15.73 62.45 39.87
CA GLN A 163 15.05 63.70 39.52
C GLN A 163 14.14 64.22 40.64
N LYS A 164 13.54 63.33 41.44
CA LYS A 164 12.80 63.71 42.63
C LYS A 164 13.74 64.22 43.73
N GLU A 165 14.86 63.54 43.97
CA GLU A 165 15.90 63.96 44.91
C GLU A 165 16.50 65.32 44.53
N TYR A 166 16.77 65.57 43.24
CA TYR A 166 17.26 66.85 42.75
C TYR A 166 16.30 67.99 43.03
N ARG A 167 14.99 67.78 42.78
CA ARG A 167 13.96 68.78 43.08
C ARG A 167 13.92 69.10 44.57
N GLU A 168 14.14 68.11 45.43
CA GLU A 168 14.23 68.30 46.88
C GLU A 168 15.50 69.02 47.30
N ALA A 169 16.66 68.63 46.77
CA ALA A 169 17.94 69.31 47.01
C ALA A 169 17.88 70.79 46.62
N LYS A 170 17.26 71.10 45.46
CA LYS A 170 17.05 72.47 44.98
C LYS A 170 16.11 73.28 45.88
N ARG A 171 15.04 72.67 46.41
CA ARG A 171 14.18 73.35 47.40
C ARG A 171 14.94 73.66 48.68
N ASN A 172 15.77 72.72 49.16
CA ASN A 172 16.56 72.89 50.37
C ASN A 172 17.62 73.99 50.20
N GLU A 173 18.29 74.06 49.06
CA GLU A 173 19.22 75.15 48.71
C GLU A 173 18.54 76.52 48.75
N LEU A 174 17.41 76.67 48.04
CA LEU A 174 16.66 77.94 47.99
C LEU A 174 16.19 78.38 49.38
N CYS A 175 15.75 77.41 50.18
CA CYS A 175 15.25 77.66 51.52
C CYS A 175 16.34 78.19 52.48
N GLU A 176 17.57 77.64 52.42
CA GLU A 176 18.73 78.17 53.15
C GLU A 176 19.14 79.56 52.62
N GLN A 177 19.10 79.75 51.29
CA GLN A 177 19.42 81.04 50.66
C GLN A 177 18.49 82.16 51.11
N ASP A 178 17.19 81.87 51.24
CA ASP A 178 16.17 82.82 51.69
C ASP A 178 16.09 82.95 53.22
N GLY A 179 16.80 82.10 53.97
CA GLY A 179 16.81 82.09 55.44
C GLY A 179 15.50 81.56 56.05
N THR A 180 14.71 80.81 55.29
CA THR A 180 13.40 80.28 55.71
C THR A 180 13.47 78.92 56.39
N CYS A 181 14.65 78.29 56.41
CA CYS A 181 14.93 77.08 57.17
C CYS A 181 16.35 77.09 57.77
N GLY A 182 16.68 76.02 58.50
CA GLY A 182 18.01 75.75 59.03
C GLY A 182 18.45 76.81 60.03
N THR A 183 19.43 77.62 59.62
CA THR A 183 20.08 78.64 60.46
C THR A 183 19.20 79.87 60.72
N GLY A 184 18.13 80.07 59.95
CA GLY A 184 17.26 81.25 60.03
C GLY A 184 17.91 82.55 59.57
N VAL A 185 19.13 82.48 59.01
CA VAL A 185 19.90 83.62 58.52
C VAL A 185 19.98 83.53 57.00
N ARG A 186 19.48 84.56 56.33
CA ARG A 186 19.55 84.67 54.87
C ARG A 186 21.00 84.84 54.39
N GLY A 187 21.43 84.05 53.41
CA GLY A 187 22.70 84.29 52.70
C GLY A 187 23.50 83.03 52.33
N GLU A 188 24.68 83.25 51.76
CA GLU A 188 25.58 82.21 51.24
C GLU A 188 26.54 81.67 52.32
N GLY A 189 25.96 81.18 53.42
CA GLY A 189 26.73 80.59 54.51
C GLY A 189 27.27 79.18 54.21
N ARG A 190 27.98 78.59 55.18
CA ARG A 190 28.52 77.22 55.07
C ARG A 190 27.44 76.18 54.72
N GLU A 191 26.26 76.28 55.33
CA GLU A 191 25.14 75.37 55.08
C GLU A 191 24.61 75.49 53.65
N TYR A 192 24.47 76.71 53.14
CA TYR A 192 24.10 76.95 51.74
C TYR A 192 25.09 76.26 50.78
N HIS A 193 26.40 76.48 50.96
CA HIS A 193 27.41 75.83 50.13
C HIS A 193 27.38 74.29 50.21
N ALA A 194 27.06 73.73 51.38
CA ALA A 194 26.89 72.28 51.53
C ALA A 194 25.68 71.76 50.73
N LYS A 195 24.55 72.48 50.72
CA LYS A 195 23.37 72.13 49.91
C LYS A 195 23.62 72.27 48.42
N VAL A 196 24.35 73.30 48.00
CA VAL A 196 24.79 73.47 46.60
C VAL A 196 25.65 72.29 46.16
N ALA A 197 26.65 71.90 46.96
CA ALA A 197 27.52 70.78 46.65
C ALA A 197 26.73 69.47 46.52
N TYR A 198 25.77 69.23 47.41
CA TYR A 198 24.88 68.06 47.32
C TYR A 198 24.01 68.10 46.07
N ARG A 199 23.37 69.23 45.73
CA ARG A 199 22.60 69.37 44.47
C ARG A 199 23.46 69.02 43.26
N VAL A 200 24.68 69.55 43.19
CA VAL A 200 25.61 69.28 42.08
C VAL A 200 25.97 67.79 41.99
N GLN A 201 26.13 67.10 43.12
CA GLN A 201 26.33 65.64 43.13
C GLN A 201 25.12 64.89 42.56
N VAL A 202 23.90 65.26 42.98
CA VAL A 202 22.66 64.65 42.44
C VAL A 202 22.54 64.92 40.93
N GLU A 203 22.85 66.13 40.48
CA GLU A 203 22.86 66.50 39.06
C GLU A 203 23.83 65.65 38.24
N GLN A 204 25.04 65.40 38.77
CA GLN A 204 26.01 64.49 38.14
C GLN A 204 25.46 63.07 38.01
N ARG A 205 24.79 62.54 39.05
CA ARG A 205 24.15 61.22 39.00
C ARG A 205 23.03 61.16 37.96
N ILE A 206 22.22 62.22 37.83
CA ILE A 206 21.21 62.33 36.77
C ILE A 206 21.85 62.28 35.38
N THR A 207 22.92 63.04 35.15
CA THR A 207 23.64 63.02 33.87
C THR A 207 24.17 61.62 33.55
N GLU A 208 24.76 60.94 34.53
CA GLU A 208 25.27 59.58 34.36
C GLU A 208 24.16 58.58 34.05
N LEU A 209 23.06 58.58 34.81
CA LEU A 209 21.91 57.71 34.57
C LEU A 209 21.23 57.98 33.22
N THR A 210 21.19 59.24 32.79
CA THR A 210 20.65 59.61 31.46
C THR A 210 21.50 59.00 30.35
N ALA A 211 22.83 59.04 30.47
CA ALA A 211 23.74 58.42 29.51
C ALA A 211 23.61 56.88 29.52
N GLN A 212 23.53 56.26 30.70
CA GLN A 212 23.32 54.81 30.85
C GLN A 212 21.99 54.37 30.23
N LEU A 213 20.90 55.11 30.48
CA LEU A 213 19.57 54.83 29.92
C LEU A 213 19.58 54.92 28.39
N ALA A 214 20.25 55.93 27.82
CA ALA A 214 20.37 56.07 26.37
C ALA A 214 21.11 54.87 25.74
N ALA A 215 22.21 54.44 26.37
CA ALA A 215 22.96 53.25 25.93
C ALA A 215 22.11 51.97 26.05
N ALA A 216 21.39 51.79 27.16
CA ALA A 216 20.50 50.65 27.37
C ALA A 216 19.38 50.60 26.32
N LYS A 217 18.74 51.74 26.02
CA LYS A 217 17.73 51.85 24.95
C LYS A 217 18.30 51.49 23.58
N GLN A 218 19.53 51.92 23.26
CA GLN A 218 20.18 51.57 22.00
C GLN A 218 20.44 50.06 21.90
N LEU A 219 20.94 49.44 22.97
CA LEU A 219 21.16 47.99 23.03
C LEU A 219 19.84 47.20 22.93
N ALA A 220 18.78 47.68 23.59
CA ALA A 220 17.45 47.07 23.52
C ALA A 220 16.89 47.15 22.09
N ARG A 221 16.98 48.31 21.43
CA ARG A 221 16.60 48.47 20.01
C ARG A 221 17.37 47.51 19.10
N GLY A 222 18.70 47.41 19.26
CA GLY A 222 19.50 46.46 18.50
C GLY A 222 19.05 45.01 18.68
N ARG A 223 18.64 44.61 19.88
CA ARG A 223 18.08 43.27 20.15
C ARG A 223 16.71 43.06 19.49
N VAL A 224 15.85 44.09 19.45
CA VAL A 224 14.56 44.06 18.76
C VAL A 224 14.75 43.96 17.24
N ASP A 225 15.67 44.74 16.66
CA ASP A 225 15.97 44.71 15.22
C ASP A 225 16.52 43.36 14.78
N GLN A 226 17.44 42.77 15.56
CA GLN A 226 17.94 41.42 15.34
C GLN A 226 16.82 40.38 15.41
N SER A 227 15.92 40.49 16.40
CA SER A 227 14.77 39.59 16.53
C SER A 227 13.81 39.72 15.34
N THR A 228 13.56 40.93 14.88
CA THR A 228 12.69 41.22 13.72
C THR A 228 13.28 40.63 12.45
N THR A 229 14.59 40.82 12.25
CA THR A 229 15.33 40.24 11.11
C THR A 229 15.30 38.71 11.16
N ALA A 230 15.51 38.11 12.34
CA ALA A 230 15.43 36.66 12.53
C ALA A 230 14.02 36.12 12.25
N ALA A 231 12.97 36.83 12.67
CA ALA A 231 11.59 36.46 12.39
C ALA A 231 11.26 36.57 10.89
N GLN A 232 11.78 37.57 10.19
CA GLN A 232 11.64 37.69 8.74
C GLN A 232 12.36 36.56 7.99
N ASP A 233 13.61 36.24 8.36
CA ASP A 233 14.33 35.08 7.81
C ASP A 233 13.58 33.76 8.09
N ALA A 234 13.02 33.61 9.28
CA ALA A 234 12.19 32.46 9.64
C ALA A 234 10.95 32.34 8.75
N ARG A 235 10.25 33.44 8.44
CA ARG A 235 9.10 33.45 7.51
C ARG A 235 9.49 33.03 6.09
N THR A 236 10.62 33.51 5.59
CA THR A 236 11.13 33.11 4.27
C THR A 236 11.43 31.61 4.24
N LYS A 237 12.14 31.10 5.25
CA LYS A 237 12.45 29.67 5.39
C LYS A 237 11.21 28.81 5.57
N LEU A 238 10.18 29.28 6.27
CA LEU A 238 8.91 28.58 6.39
C LEU A 238 8.26 28.35 5.03
N THR A 239 8.27 29.36 4.16
CA THR A 239 7.73 29.23 2.79
C THR A 239 8.50 28.17 1.99
N GLU A 240 9.83 28.11 2.15
CA GLU A 240 10.65 27.09 1.51
C GLU A 240 10.35 25.68 2.05
N ILE A 241 10.28 25.52 3.38
CA ILE A 241 9.95 24.26 4.05
C ILE A 241 8.56 23.76 3.63
N ASP A 242 7.56 24.65 3.61
CA ASP A 242 6.21 24.31 3.15
C ASP A 242 6.22 23.87 1.69
N GLY A 243 7.01 24.52 0.83
CA GLY A 243 7.22 24.10 -0.55
C GLY A 243 7.90 22.73 -0.68
N GLN A 244 8.87 22.42 0.17
CA GLN A 244 9.53 21.10 0.21
C GLN A 244 8.58 20.00 0.69
N LEU A 245 7.81 20.28 1.76
CA LEU A 245 6.77 19.37 2.27
C LEU A 245 5.72 19.08 1.19
N GLU A 246 5.29 20.10 0.43
CA GLU A 246 4.33 19.91 -0.65
C GLU A 246 4.89 19.05 -1.78
N ARG A 247 6.16 19.27 -2.18
CA ARG A 247 6.83 18.41 -3.19
C ARG A 247 6.96 16.96 -2.73
N LEU A 248 7.26 16.73 -1.45
CA LEU A 248 7.35 15.38 -0.87
C LEU A 248 5.98 14.70 -0.76
N ARG A 249 4.92 15.46 -0.48
CA ARG A 249 3.53 14.96 -0.47
C ARG A 249 3.01 14.65 -1.86
N GLY A 250 3.38 15.46 -2.86
CA GLY A 250 3.03 15.24 -4.27
C GLY A 250 3.78 14.08 -4.93
N ASN A 251 4.93 13.68 -4.39
CA ASN A 251 5.73 12.56 -4.86
C ASN A 251 5.95 11.53 -3.74
N PRO A 252 4.89 10.86 -3.25
CA PRO A 252 5.07 9.79 -2.29
C PRO A 252 5.89 8.67 -2.95
N PRO A 253 6.71 7.95 -2.18
CA PRO A 253 7.53 6.88 -2.72
C PRO A 253 6.61 5.81 -3.33
N ARG A 254 6.84 5.50 -4.61
CA ARG A 254 5.96 4.60 -5.37
C ARG A 254 6.00 3.20 -4.74
N THR A 255 4.84 2.71 -4.33
CA THR A 255 4.66 1.30 -3.99
C THR A 255 4.90 0.47 -5.25
N ARG A 256 5.72 -0.58 -5.16
CA ARG A 256 5.90 -1.48 -6.31
C ARG A 256 4.62 -2.28 -6.53
N ASP A 257 4.33 -2.56 -7.81
CA ASP A 257 3.25 -3.47 -8.16
C ASP A 257 3.53 -4.88 -7.59
N ARG A 258 2.46 -5.59 -7.22
CA ARG A 258 2.55 -6.93 -6.59
C ARG A 258 3.32 -7.93 -7.47
N SER A 259 3.15 -7.86 -8.79
CA SER A 259 3.87 -8.71 -9.75
C SER A 259 5.38 -8.48 -9.72
N SER A 260 5.80 -7.21 -9.70
CA SER A 260 7.21 -6.83 -9.57
C SER A 260 7.80 -7.26 -8.23
N ALA A 261 7.01 -7.19 -7.15
CA ALA A 261 7.40 -7.69 -5.84
C ALA A 261 7.56 -9.22 -5.81
N VAL A 262 6.70 -9.98 -6.48
CA VAL A 262 6.85 -11.45 -6.63
C VAL A 262 8.14 -11.79 -7.38
N ILE A 263 8.48 -11.04 -8.44
CA ILE A 263 9.73 -11.24 -9.18
C ILE A 263 10.95 -10.99 -8.26
N GLU A 264 10.88 -9.97 -7.41
CA GLU A 264 11.96 -9.69 -6.45
C GLU A 264 12.13 -10.80 -5.41
N VAL A 265 11.02 -11.27 -4.81
CA VAL A 265 11.04 -12.43 -3.90
C VAL A 265 11.59 -13.68 -4.59
N SER A 266 11.34 -13.83 -5.89
CA SER A 266 11.88 -14.94 -6.69
C SER A 266 13.40 -14.88 -6.86
N LYS A 267 14.01 -13.68 -6.85
CA LYS A 267 15.47 -13.52 -6.86
C LYS A 267 16.09 -13.85 -5.50
N ASP A 268 15.41 -13.47 -4.43
CA ASP A 268 15.91 -13.67 -3.06
C ASP A 268 15.77 -15.14 -2.60
N ARG A 269 14.72 -15.83 -3.05
CA ARG A 269 14.41 -17.22 -2.65
C ARG A 269 14.11 -18.13 -3.86
N PRO A 270 15.05 -18.28 -4.81
CA PRO A 270 14.77 -18.97 -6.07
C PRO A 270 14.39 -20.43 -5.85
N ALA A 271 15.07 -21.13 -4.92
CA ALA A 271 14.80 -22.54 -4.66
C ALA A 271 13.39 -22.79 -4.10
N ALA A 272 12.96 -21.98 -3.12
CA ALA A 272 11.62 -22.11 -2.53
C ALA A 272 10.53 -21.76 -3.53
N VAL A 273 10.71 -20.66 -4.29
CA VAL A 273 9.75 -20.25 -5.32
C VAL A 273 9.63 -21.31 -6.42
N ILE A 274 10.75 -21.84 -6.93
CA ILE A 274 10.76 -22.91 -7.94
C ILE A 274 10.07 -24.16 -7.39
N LEU A 275 10.35 -24.57 -6.15
CA LEU A 275 9.73 -25.74 -5.53
C LEU A 275 8.21 -25.58 -5.43
N PHE A 276 7.71 -24.46 -4.89
CA PHE A 276 6.27 -24.24 -4.75
C PHE A 276 5.57 -24.06 -6.10
N TRP A 277 6.20 -23.34 -7.03
CA TRP A 277 5.67 -23.16 -8.38
C TRP A 277 5.55 -24.49 -9.12
N THR A 278 6.61 -25.32 -9.11
CA THR A 278 6.58 -26.65 -9.72
C THR A 278 5.59 -27.59 -9.03
N ALA A 279 5.52 -27.57 -7.70
CA ALA A 279 4.55 -28.38 -6.94
C ALA A 279 3.10 -28.00 -7.28
N ALA A 280 2.77 -26.70 -7.32
CA ALA A 280 1.44 -26.21 -7.69
C ALA A 280 1.08 -26.55 -9.14
N LEU A 281 2.03 -26.41 -10.06
CA LEU A 281 1.86 -26.77 -11.48
C LEU A 281 1.58 -28.27 -11.63
N VAL A 282 2.37 -29.13 -11.00
CA VAL A 282 2.19 -30.58 -11.05
C VAL A 282 0.87 -30.99 -10.39
N ALA A 283 0.54 -30.42 -9.23
CA ALA A 283 -0.71 -30.70 -8.53
C ALA A 283 -1.93 -30.38 -9.40
N PHE A 284 -1.96 -29.21 -10.05
CA PHE A 284 -3.06 -28.84 -10.94
C PHE A 284 -3.18 -29.80 -12.14
N LEU A 285 -2.08 -30.09 -12.83
CA LEU A 285 -2.08 -31.01 -13.97
C LEU A 285 -2.53 -32.42 -13.58
N LEU A 286 -2.15 -32.90 -12.40
CA LEU A 286 -2.62 -34.19 -11.88
C LEU A 286 -4.14 -34.16 -11.66
N VAL A 287 -4.68 -33.10 -11.05
CA VAL A 287 -6.12 -32.95 -10.81
C VAL A 287 -6.90 -32.89 -12.14
N ASP A 288 -6.44 -32.13 -13.14
CA ASP A 288 -7.09 -32.04 -14.47
C ASP A 288 -7.09 -33.41 -15.18
N VAL A 289 -5.94 -34.10 -15.21
CA VAL A 289 -5.83 -35.42 -15.84
C VAL A 289 -6.69 -36.46 -15.13
N LEU A 290 -6.67 -36.49 -13.79
CA LEU A 290 -7.50 -37.41 -13.00
C LEU A 290 -8.99 -37.09 -13.13
N GLY A 291 -9.36 -35.80 -13.15
CA GLY A 291 -10.73 -35.34 -13.35
C GLY A 291 -11.27 -35.80 -14.71
N LEU A 292 -10.49 -35.64 -15.77
CA LEU A 292 -10.88 -36.13 -17.10
C LEU A 292 -11.02 -37.65 -17.14
N ARG A 293 -10.07 -38.38 -16.53
CA ARG A 293 -10.14 -39.86 -16.46
C ARG A 293 -11.35 -40.33 -15.68
N LEU A 294 -11.69 -39.66 -14.58
CA LEU A 294 -12.86 -39.97 -13.77
C LEU A 294 -14.16 -39.72 -14.55
N VAL A 295 -14.25 -38.59 -15.26
CA VAL A 295 -15.40 -38.29 -16.14
C VAL A 295 -15.54 -39.35 -17.23
N ALA A 296 -14.45 -39.69 -17.92
CA ALA A 296 -14.47 -40.72 -18.94
C ALA A 296 -14.89 -42.08 -18.35
N TRP A 297 -14.27 -42.50 -17.26
CA TRP A 297 -14.59 -43.75 -16.57
C TRP A 297 -16.05 -43.80 -16.12
N HIS A 298 -16.57 -42.72 -15.53
CA HIS A 298 -17.96 -42.64 -15.07
C HIS A 298 -18.94 -42.76 -16.25
N VAL A 299 -18.67 -42.09 -17.36
CA VAL A 299 -19.51 -42.14 -18.57
C VAL A 299 -19.45 -43.52 -19.23
N TYR A 300 -18.27 -44.14 -19.34
CA TYR A 300 -18.13 -45.47 -19.95
C TYR A 300 -18.67 -46.59 -19.06
N ARG A 301 -18.49 -46.50 -17.74
CA ARG A 301 -18.99 -47.50 -16.78
C ARG A 301 -20.50 -47.45 -16.64
N ASN A 302 -21.08 -46.26 -16.53
CA ASN A 302 -22.53 -46.09 -16.38
C ASN A 302 -23.28 -46.03 -17.72
N GLY A 303 -22.53 -45.88 -18.83
CA GLY A 303 -23.04 -45.89 -20.19
C GLY A 303 -22.85 -47.23 -20.89
N ALA A 304 -22.16 -48.21 -20.30
CA ALA A 304 -22.22 -49.59 -20.75
C ALA A 304 -23.66 -50.05 -20.53
N PRO A 305 -24.45 -50.26 -21.60
CA PRO A 305 -25.78 -50.79 -21.41
C PRO A 305 -25.61 -52.15 -20.73
N THR A 306 -26.35 -52.40 -19.64
CA THR A 306 -26.63 -53.77 -19.21
C THR A 306 -27.04 -54.60 -20.43
N GLY A 307 -27.72 -53.97 -21.39
CA GLY A 307 -28.00 -54.42 -22.75
C GLY A 307 -26.85 -55.00 -23.59
N LEU A 308 -25.56 -54.66 -23.40
CA LEU A 308 -24.45 -55.33 -24.12
C LEU A 308 -24.08 -56.65 -23.45
N LEU A 309 -24.22 -56.71 -22.12
CA LEU A 309 -24.16 -57.95 -21.36
C LEU A 309 -25.40 -58.78 -21.66
N ASP A 310 -26.59 -58.19 -21.65
CA ASP A 310 -27.86 -58.84 -21.96
C ASP A 310 -27.95 -59.24 -23.43
N ALA A 311 -27.36 -58.48 -24.37
CA ALA A 311 -27.27 -58.85 -25.77
C ALA A 311 -26.21 -59.93 -25.99
N ARG A 312 -25.10 -59.93 -25.25
CA ARG A 312 -24.18 -61.09 -25.24
C ARG A 312 -24.83 -62.31 -24.60
N ILE A 313 -25.56 -62.14 -23.51
CA ILE A 313 -26.32 -63.21 -22.84
C ILE A 313 -27.41 -63.72 -23.78
N ALA A 314 -28.13 -62.85 -24.49
CA ALA A 314 -29.15 -63.22 -25.46
C ALA A 314 -28.55 -63.84 -26.72
N GLN A 315 -27.41 -63.35 -27.20
CA GLN A 315 -26.67 -63.94 -28.32
C GLN A 315 -26.13 -65.31 -27.94
N GLN A 316 -25.59 -65.45 -26.72
CA GLN A 316 -25.11 -66.72 -26.20
C GLN A 316 -26.27 -67.70 -26.00
N ALA A 317 -27.38 -67.27 -25.41
CA ALA A 317 -28.60 -68.06 -25.27
C ALA A 317 -29.18 -68.47 -26.63
N ALA A 318 -29.11 -67.62 -27.66
CA ALA A 318 -29.52 -67.96 -29.02
C ALA A 318 -28.57 -68.98 -29.69
N ILE A 319 -27.26 -68.92 -29.40
CA ILE A 319 -26.28 -69.92 -29.85
C ILE A 319 -26.52 -71.25 -29.15
N ASP A 320 -26.79 -71.23 -27.84
CA ASP A 320 -27.02 -72.42 -27.03
C ASP A 320 -28.34 -73.10 -27.41
N ALA A 321 -29.42 -72.33 -27.61
CA ALA A 321 -30.70 -72.85 -28.12
C ALA A 321 -30.58 -73.49 -29.51
N ARG A 322 -29.68 -72.98 -30.38
CA ARG A 322 -29.38 -73.61 -31.68
C ARG A 322 -28.58 -74.90 -31.56
N ARG A 323 -27.73 -75.04 -30.54
CA ARG A 323 -27.01 -76.29 -30.26
C ARG A 323 -27.96 -77.35 -29.74
N GLU A 324 -28.89 -76.97 -28.86
CA GLU A 324 -29.88 -77.88 -28.27
C GLU A 324 -30.92 -78.37 -29.29
N SER A 325 -31.31 -77.53 -30.26
CA SER A 325 -32.27 -77.93 -31.30
C SER A 325 -31.71 -78.90 -32.35
N GLY A 326 -30.44 -79.32 -32.24
CA GLY A 326 -29.80 -80.25 -33.17
C GLY A 326 -29.64 -79.70 -34.58
N ALA A 327 -29.82 -78.39 -34.79
CA ALA A 327 -29.67 -77.74 -36.07
C ALA A 327 -28.20 -77.81 -36.50
N LYS A 328 -27.89 -78.73 -37.43
CA LYS A 328 -26.55 -78.82 -38.04
C LYS A 328 -26.19 -77.46 -38.64
N PRO A 329 -25.00 -76.92 -38.36
CA PRO A 329 -24.58 -75.65 -38.93
C PRO A 329 -24.66 -75.75 -40.46
N TYR A 330 -25.28 -74.75 -41.08
CA TYR A 330 -25.28 -74.64 -42.54
C TYR A 330 -23.83 -74.81 -43.03
N PRO A 331 -23.57 -75.71 -43.98
CA PRO A 331 -22.25 -75.80 -44.58
C PRO A 331 -21.90 -74.42 -45.10
N ARG A 332 -20.77 -73.90 -44.62
CA ARG A 332 -20.20 -72.66 -45.11
C ARG A 332 -19.80 -72.96 -46.54
N ASP A 333 -20.65 -72.61 -47.49
CA ASP A 333 -20.40 -72.88 -48.91
C ASP A 333 -19.03 -72.29 -49.28
N GLY A 334 -18.08 -73.19 -49.52
CA GLY A 334 -16.82 -72.85 -50.12
C GLY A 334 -17.03 -72.61 -51.61
N GLY A 335 -17.22 -71.35 -52.00
CA GLY A 335 -16.64 -70.84 -53.25
C GLY A 335 -15.34 -70.14 -52.85
N LEU A 336 -14.13 -70.60 -53.17
CA LEU A 336 -13.54 -70.90 -54.48
C LEU A 336 -13.82 -69.79 -55.52
N THR A 337 -12.75 -69.02 -55.73
CA THR A 337 -12.43 -68.03 -56.80
C THR A 337 -13.20 -66.72 -56.83
#